data_AF-A0A820RW20-F1
#
_entry.id   AF-A0A820RW20-F1
#
_cell.length_a   1.000
_cell.length_b   1.000
_cell.length_c   1.000
_cell.angle_alpha   90.00
_cell.angle_beta   90.00
_cell.angle_gamma   90.00
#
_symmetry.space_group_name_H-M   'P 1'
#
loop_
_entity.id
_entity.type
_entity.pdbx_description
1 polymer ?
#
loop_
_entity_poly.entity_id
_entity_poly.type
_entity_poly.pdbx_seq_one_letter_code
_entity_poly.pdbx_strand_id
1 'polypeptide(L)'
;EKNDNQQWIEIDLVNFGIVHAIQINYHDYKSNIFGKVQGLYHRYLIESSINGKNWSILIDRKNNYKDVPNDYIELDTPQVVRYIRYRNLYVPTPKLSISDLR
;
A
#
# COMPACT_ATOMS: atom_id res chain seq x y z
N GLU A 1 6.26 -11.94 -14.71
CA GLU A 1 6.37 -10.66 -13.98
C GLU A 1 6.43 -10.98 -12.49
N LYS A 2 7.29 -10.32 -11.71
CA LYS A 2 7.48 -10.66 -10.29
C LYS A 2 6.60 -9.75 -9.42
N ASN A 3 5.85 -10.38 -8.52
CA ASN A 3 5.09 -9.75 -7.45
C ASN A 3 6.00 -9.71 -6.22
N ASP A 4 6.89 -8.72 -6.22
CA ASP A 4 7.96 -8.62 -5.24
C ASP A 4 8.12 -7.19 -4.73
N ASN A 5 9.19 -6.96 -3.98
CA ASN A 5 9.46 -5.71 -3.30
C ASN A 5 10.08 -4.60 -4.17
N GLN A 6 10.24 -4.84 -5.47
CA GLN A 6 10.74 -3.84 -6.41
C GLN A 6 9.62 -2.96 -6.99
N GLN A 7 8.36 -3.34 -6.75
CA GLN A 7 7.18 -2.59 -7.20
C GLN A 7 6.70 -1.63 -6.11
N TRP A 8 6.54 -0.35 -6.47
CA TRP A 8 6.13 0.70 -5.55
C TRP A 8 5.36 1.80 -6.28
N ILE A 9 4.58 2.57 -5.51
CA ILE A 9 3.96 3.82 -5.93
C ILE A 9 4.44 4.89 -4.99
N GLU A 10 4.82 6.05 -5.51
CA GLU A 10 5.18 7.23 -4.73
C GLU A 10 4.26 8.39 -5.10
N ILE A 11 3.79 9.10 -4.09
CA ILE A 11 2.97 10.30 -4.21
C ILE A 11 3.75 11.46 -3.58
N ASP A 12 4.04 12.49 -4.36
CA ASP A 12 4.45 13.81 -3.85
C ASP A 12 3.17 14.64 -3.61
N LEU A 13 2.91 15.02 -2.37
CA LEU A 13 1.73 15.82 -1.99
C LEU A 13 1.81 17.28 -2.43
N VAL A 14 2.92 17.70 -3.04
CA VAL A 14 3.20 19.08 -3.51
C VAL A 14 3.32 20.13 -2.40
N ASN A 15 2.76 19.89 -1.22
CA ASN A 15 2.95 20.64 0.02
C ASN A 15 3.05 19.70 1.22
N PHE A 16 3.55 20.19 2.36
CA PHE A 16 3.46 19.43 3.60
C PHE A 16 1.98 19.27 3.98
N GLY A 17 1.61 18.06 4.41
CA GLY A 17 0.27 17.73 4.89
C GLY A 17 0.33 16.91 6.16
N ILE A 18 -0.72 16.99 6.96
CA ILE A 18 -0.91 16.09 8.11
C ILE A 18 -1.77 14.93 7.62
N VAL A 19 -1.19 13.75 7.53
CA VAL A 19 -1.92 12.53 7.17
C VAL A 19 -2.48 11.89 8.43
N HIS A 20 -3.78 11.60 8.40
CA HIS A 20 -4.52 10.95 9.48
C HIS A 20 -4.82 9.48 9.19
N ALA A 21 -5.06 9.15 7.92
CA ALA A 21 -5.39 7.81 7.48
C ALA A 21 -4.92 7.61 6.04
N ILE A 22 -4.77 6.35 5.63
CA ILE A 22 -4.44 5.95 4.27
C ILE A 22 -5.37 4.83 3.84
N GLN A 23 -5.80 4.86 2.58
CA GLN A 23 -6.53 3.76 1.97
C GLN A 23 -5.87 3.28 0.69
N ILE A 24 -5.73 1.97 0.54
CA ILE A 24 -5.28 1.32 -0.70
C ILE A 24 -6.42 0.48 -1.26
N ASN A 25 -6.77 0.71 -2.52
CA ASN A 25 -7.75 -0.11 -3.25
C ASN A 25 -7.04 -0.84 -4.39
N TYR A 26 -7.05 -2.17 -4.32
CA TYR A 26 -6.48 -3.03 -5.36
C TYR A 26 -7.49 -3.27 -6.49
N HIS A 27 -6.96 -3.46 -7.69
CA HIS A 27 -7.76 -3.84 -8.84
C HIS A 27 -7.44 -5.27 -9.28
N ASP A 28 -8.44 -5.94 -9.84
CA ASP A 28 -8.26 -7.24 -10.45
C ASP A 28 -7.88 -7.08 -11.93
N TYR A 29 -6.57 -7.14 -12.20
CA TYR A 29 -6.08 -7.16 -13.57
C TYR A 29 -5.48 -8.53 -13.93
N LYS A 30 -6.22 -9.28 -14.75
CA LYS A 30 -5.83 -10.62 -15.24
C LYS A 30 -5.46 -11.59 -14.10
N SER A 31 -6.21 -11.58 -12.99
CA SER A 31 -5.87 -12.42 -11.83
C SER A 31 -6.30 -13.88 -11.97
N ASN A 32 -7.31 -14.17 -12.79
CA ASN A 32 -8.04 -15.44 -12.82
C ASN A 32 -8.68 -15.83 -11.46
N ILE A 33 -8.89 -14.87 -10.56
CA ILE A 33 -9.59 -15.04 -9.28
C ILE A 33 -11.08 -14.79 -9.53
N PHE A 34 -11.92 -15.79 -9.26
CA PHE A 34 -13.37 -15.69 -9.42
C PHE A 34 -14.07 -16.06 -8.12
N GLY A 35 -15.05 -15.25 -7.72
CA GLY A 35 -15.80 -15.47 -6.48
C GLY A 35 -14.93 -15.37 -5.22
N LYS A 36 -15.32 -16.10 -4.17
CA LYS A 36 -14.65 -16.04 -2.86
C LYS A 36 -13.60 -17.15 -2.75
N VAL A 37 -12.34 -16.79 -2.97
CA VAL A 37 -11.19 -17.70 -2.78
C VAL A 37 -10.68 -17.56 -1.33
N GLN A 38 -10.42 -18.70 -0.68
CA GLN A 38 -9.87 -18.70 0.68
C GLN A 38 -8.34 -18.53 0.65
N GLY A 39 -7.80 -17.93 1.71
CA GLY A 39 -6.35 -17.81 1.90
C GLY A 39 -5.69 -16.70 1.08
N LEU A 40 -6.46 -15.81 0.46
CA LEU A 40 -5.90 -14.58 -0.14
C LEU A 40 -5.39 -13.65 0.96
N TYR A 41 -4.28 -12.97 0.70
CA TYR A 41 -3.73 -11.98 1.60
C TYR A 41 -2.88 -10.95 0.87
N HIS A 42 -2.70 -9.79 1.50
CA HIS A 42 -1.89 -8.69 0.97
C HIS A 42 -0.81 -8.32 1.99
N ARG A 43 0.41 -8.05 1.50
CA ARG A 43 1.53 -7.58 2.32
C ARG A 43 2.22 -6.44 1.61
N TYR A 44 2.45 -5.38 2.37
CA TYR A 44 3.07 -4.17 1.86
C TYR A 44 3.59 -3.35 3.04
N LEU A 45 4.32 -2.28 2.72
CA LEU A 45 4.56 -1.18 3.65
C LEU A 45 4.00 0.11 3.05
N ILE A 46 3.55 1.02 3.92
CA ILE A 46 3.50 2.43 3.60
C ILE A 46 4.69 3.10 4.28
N GLU A 47 5.46 3.82 3.50
CA GLU A 47 6.57 4.64 3.95
C GLU A 47 6.23 6.12 3.75
N SER A 48 6.74 6.99 4.61
CA SER A 48 6.59 8.43 4.49
C SER A 48 7.94 9.13 4.48
N SER A 49 7.97 10.31 3.88
CA SER A 49 9.15 11.17 3.87
C SER A 49 8.77 12.65 3.87
N ILE A 50 9.62 13.48 4.45
CA ILE A 50 9.56 14.95 4.34
C ILE A 50 10.46 15.50 3.23
N ASN A 51 11.38 14.69 2.70
CA ASN A 51 12.42 15.14 1.77
C ASN A 51 12.61 14.23 0.54
N GLY A 52 11.83 13.15 0.42
CA GLY A 52 11.90 12.16 -0.67
C GLY A 52 13.15 11.26 -0.63
N LYS A 53 14.06 11.46 0.33
CA LYS A 53 15.35 10.75 0.43
C LYS A 53 15.39 9.80 1.62
N ASN A 54 14.96 10.27 2.78
CA ASN A 54 14.90 9.51 4.02
C ASN A 54 13.46 9.03 4.23
N TRP A 55 13.28 7.73 4.32
CA TRP A 55 11.97 7.09 4.42
C TRP A 55 11.79 6.45 5.79
N SER A 56 10.64 6.65 6.40
CA SER A 56 10.23 6.01 7.65
C SER A 56 9.00 5.16 7.41
N ILE A 57 8.88 4.02 8.09
CA ILE A 57 7.70 3.16 7.96
C ILE A 57 6.54 3.82 8.70
N LEU A 58 5.45 4.08 7.97
CA LEU A 58 4.20 4.63 8.49
C LEU A 58 3.18 3.52 8.79
N ILE A 59 3.10 2.50 7.93
CA ILE A 59 2.24 1.32 8.13
C ILE A 59 3.03 0.06 7.77
N ASP A 60 3.06 -0.92 8.69
CA ASP A 60 3.71 -2.22 8.48
C ASP A 60 2.68 -3.35 8.34
N ARG A 61 2.47 -3.84 7.11
CA ARG A 61 1.65 -5.02 6.80
C ARG A 61 2.50 -6.20 6.34
N LYS A 62 3.79 -6.28 6.67
CA LYS A 62 4.67 -7.38 6.22
C LYS A 62 4.23 -8.76 6.67
N ASN A 63 3.58 -8.83 7.84
CA ASN A 63 3.07 -10.06 8.45
C ASN A 63 1.54 -10.15 8.39
N ASN A 64 0.91 -9.51 7.41
CA ASN A 64 -0.52 -9.63 7.19
C ASN A 64 -0.85 -10.91 6.39
N TYR A 65 -1.83 -11.66 6.90
CA TYR A 65 -2.36 -12.90 6.30
C TYR A 65 -3.87 -12.79 6.05
N LYS A 66 -4.41 -11.57 6.08
CA LYS A 66 -5.82 -11.28 5.79
C LYS A 66 -5.96 -10.75 4.38
N ASP A 67 -7.08 -11.11 3.76
CA ASP A 67 -7.52 -10.52 2.51
C ASP A 67 -8.03 -9.10 2.77
N VAL A 68 -7.35 -8.09 2.22
CA VAL A 68 -7.63 -6.66 2.42
C VAL A 68 -7.57 -5.92 1.08
N PRO A 69 -8.48 -6.22 0.14
CA PRO A 69 -8.47 -5.61 -1.19
C PRO A 69 -8.79 -4.10 -1.17
N ASN A 70 -9.39 -3.61 -0.07
CA ASN A 70 -9.63 -2.19 0.22
C ASN A 70 -9.20 -1.94 1.68
N ASP A 71 -7.90 -1.74 1.92
CA ASP A 71 -7.35 -1.61 3.27
C ASP A 71 -7.35 -0.13 3.69
N TYR A 72 -8.26 0.26 4.60
CA TYR A 72 -8.28 1.58 5.23
C TYR A 72 -7.61 1.49 6.61
N ILE A 73 -6.62 2.34 6.84
CA ILE A 73 -5.87 2.40 8.10
C ILE A 73 -5.84 3.84 8.60
N GLU A 74 -6.44 4.07 9.77
CA GLU A 74 -6.21 5.29 10.54
C GLU A 74 -4.90 5.17 11.32
N LEU A 75 -4.15 6.26 11.38
CA LEU A 75 -2.88 6.32 12.11
C LEU A 75 -3.14 6.63 13.57
N ASP A 76 -2.46 5.90 14.47
CA ASP A 76 -2.52 6.17 15.91
C ASP A 76 -2.11 7.60 16.27
N THR A 77 -1.22 8.19 15.46
CA THR A 77 -0.80 9.59 15.59
C THR A 77 -0.64 10.19 14.20
N PRO A 78 -1.38 11.26 13.87
CA PRO A 78 -1.25 11.93 12.58
C PRO A 78 0.19 12.39 12.33
N GLN A 79 0.66 12.24 11.10
CA GLN A 79 2.06 12.53 10.74
C GLN A 79 2.15 13.67 9.72
N VAL A 80 3.08 14.60 9.94
CA VAL A 80 3.46 15.59 8.94
C VAL A 80 4.32 14.91 7.88
N VAL A 81 3.85 14.92 6.64
CA VAL A 81 4.50 14.24 5.52
C VAL A 81 4.51 15.14 4.28
N ARG A 82 5.40 14.82 3.35
CA ARG A 82 5.42 15.41 2.00
C ARG A 82 5.28 14.34 0.93
N TYR A 83 5.85 13.18 1.18
CA TYR A 83 5.80 12.03 0.29
C TYR A 83 5.19 10.83 1.02
N ILE A 84 4.38 10.07 0.30
CA ILE A 84 3.88 8.75 0.70
C ILE A 84 4.34 7.74 -0.34
N ARG A 85 4.81 6.57 0.10
CA ARG A 85 5.19 5.48 -0.78
C ARG A 85 4.56 4.18 -0.35
N TYR A 86 3.78 3.57 -1.24
CA TYR A 86 3.39 2.17 -1.14
C TYR A 86 4.54 1.30 -1.66
N ARG A 87 4.97 0.31 -0.87
CA ARG A 87 5.95 -0.68 -1.29
C ARG A 87 5.34 -2.07 -1.22
N ASN A 88 5.26 -2.74 -2.36
CA ASN A 88 4.73 -4.08 -2.45
C ASN A 88 5.61 -5.07 -1.70
N LEU A 89 5.02 -6.14 -1.16
CA LEU A 89 5.74 -7.33 -0.73
C LEU A 89 5.07 -8.58 -1.30
N TYR A 90 3.74 -8.61 -1.30
CA TYR A 90 2.94 -9.66 -1.88
C TYR A 90 1.50 -9.18 -2.11
N VAL A 91 0.96 -9.44 -3.29
CA VAL A 91 -0.49 -9.45 -3.57
C VAL A 91 -0.96 -10.85 -3.98
N PRO A 92 -2.25 -11.20 -3.83
CA PRO A 92 -2.73 -12.53 -4.22
C PRO A 92 -2.80 -12.74 -5.74
N THR A 93 -2.69 -11.65 -6.53
CA THR A 93 -2.78 -11.66 -7.99
C THR A 93 -1.40 -11.84 -8.66
N PRO A 94 -1.35 -12.28 -9.93
CA PRO A 94 -0.09 -12.37 -10.67
C PRO A 94 0.57 -11.01 -10.94
N LYS A 95 -0.22 -9.93 -10.92
CA LYS A 95 0.19 -8.56 -11.22
C LYS A 95 -0.28 -7.63 -10.12
N LEU A 96 0.61 -6.78 -9.63
CA LEU A 96 0.22 -5.63 -8.82
C LEU A 96 -0.62 -4.67 -9.67
N SER A 97 -1.84 -4.41 -9.21
CA SER A 97 -2.72 -3.40 -9.79
C SER A 97 -3.44 -2.68 -8.66
N ILE A 98 -3.30 -1.36 -8.62
CA ILE A 98 -3.87 -0.47 -7.61
C ILE A 98 -4.74 0.53 -8.37
N SER A 99 -6.02 0.61 -8.01
CA SER A 99 -6.95 1.56 -8.60
C SER A 99 -6.92 2.93 -7.90
N ASP A 100 -6.60 2.95 -6.61
CA ASP A 100 -6.63 4.18 -5.80
C ASP A 100 -5.69 4.06 -4.59
N LEU A 101 -5.04 5.17 -4.27
CA LEU A 101 -4.25 5.39 -3.05
C LEU A 101 -4.51 6.82 -2.59
N ARG A 102 -5.08 6.99 -1.40
CA ARG A 102 -5.52 8.28 -0.86
C ARG A 102 -5.27 8.40 0.63
#